data_AF-A0A2R6NWC2-F1
#
_entry.id   AF-A0A2R6NWC2-F1
#
_cell.length_a   1.000
_cell.length_b   1.000
_cell.length_c   1.000
_cell.angle_alpha   90.00
_cell.angle_beta   90.00
_cell.angle_gamma   90.00
#
_symmetry.space_group_name_H-M   'P 1'
#
loop_
_entity.id
_entity.type
_entity.pdbx_description
1 polymer ?
#
loop_
_entity_poly.entity_id
_entity_poly.type
_entity_poly.pdbx_seq_one_letter_code
_entity_poly.pdbx_strand_id
1 'polypeptide(L)'
;MLILHTLGALSFGALANAAKEPPSSSPKNYTGIPPGDYSTQWQQYFQVEDPLPDINFSLGNNYAGNILVQRPNHPNDSVFFWGFEKENGSLTAAAGEREIEPWAIWLQGGPGSSSLYGLLTENGPISLIPNLHQFTQTNYSWSNLVDYIWVDQPVGVGFATADSEGYAKDEDQVGIDFIGFLENLVKVFPSLANRPFYLTGESYAGRYIVSAFTMVFSLEVI
;
A
#
# COMPACT_ATOMS: atom_id res chain seq x y z
N MET A 1 3.43 66.20 6.13
CA MET A 1 2.61 65.54 5.09
C MET A 1 2.46 64.08 5.51
N LEU A 2 1.40 63.80 6.27
CA LEU A 2 1.12 62.50 6.87
C LEU A 2 0.14 61.77 5.94
N ILE A 3 0.52 60.65 5.34
CA ILE A 3 -0.39 59.86 4.51
C ILE A 3 -0.95 58.73 5.39
N LEU A 4 -2.18 58.95 5.85
CA LEU A 4 -3.03 58.00 6.53
C LEU A 4 -3.62 57.05 5.47
N HIS A 5 -3.22 55.77 5.47
CA HIS A 5 -3.92 54.74 4.68
C HIS A 5 -4.98 54.08 5.55
N THR A 6 -6.23 54.23 5.13
CA THR A 6 -7.44 53.63 5.69
C THR A 6 -7.43 52.11 5.57
N LEU A 7 -7.50 51.40 6.69
CA LEU A 7 -7.92 50.00 6.72
C LEU A 7 -9.43 49.94 6.45
N GLY A 8 -9.82 49.33 5.33
CA GLY A 8 -11.19 48.90 5.08
C GLY A 8 -11.42 47.52 5.68
N ALA A 9 -12.17 47.45 6.78
CA ALA A 9 -12.72 46.20 7.29
C ALA A 9 -13.93 45.80 6.44
N LEU A 10 -13.93 44.58 5.93
CA LEU A 10 -15.11 43.91 5.39
C LEU A 10 -15.17 42.51 6.02
N SER A 11 -16.08 42.34 6.96
CA SER A 11 -16.57 41.05 7.42
C SER A 11 -18.06 40.96 7.08
N PHE A 12 -18.47 39.86 6.45
CA PHE A 12 -19.46 38.88 6.98
C PHE A 12 -20.03 37.98 5.87
N GLY A 13 -20.12 36.68 6.19
CA GLY A 13 -20.95 35.67 5.52
C GLY A 13 -20.15 34.75 4.58
N ALA A 14 -20.10 33.43 4.73
CA ALA A 14 -20.89 32.49 5.52
C ALA A 14 -20.02 31.30 5.94
N LEU A 15 -20.34 30.72 7.10
CA LEU A 15 -19.87 29.42 7.53
C LEU A 15 -20.34 28.36 6.54
N ALA A 16 -19.41 27.74 5.84
CA ALA A 16 -19.56 26.40 5.30
C ALA A 16 -18.39 25.57 5.83
N ASN A 17 -18.51 25.14 7.09
CA ASN A 17 -17.63 24.10 7.62
C ASN A 17 -18.15 22.75 7.10
N ALA A 18 -18.05 22.53 5.79
CA ALA A 18 -18.05 21.17 5.27
C ALA A 18 -16.65 20.65 5.60
N ALA A 19 -16.54 19.75 6.58
CA ALA A 19 -15.31 18.99 6.77
C ALA A 19 -14.99 18.36 5.42
N LYS A 20 -13.95 18.89 4.77
CA LYS A 20 -13.51 18.39 3.47
C LYS A 20 -13.03 16.98 3.75
N GLU A 21 -13.74 15.97 3.25
CA GLU A 21 -13.26 14.60 3.35
C GLU A 21 -11.79 14.55 2.92
N PRO A 22 -10.93 13.83 3.66
CA PRO A 22 -9.54 13.72 3.26
C PRO A 22 -9.45 13.19 1.82
N PRO A 23 -8.45 13.62 1.04
CA PRO A 23 -8.10 12.86 -0.15
C PRO A 23 -7.84 11.40 0.26
N SER A 24 -8.43 10.46 -0.49
CA SER A 24 -8.40 9.02 -0.18
C SER A 24 -9.24 8.61 1.04
N SER A 25 -10.46 9.15 1.20
CA SER A 25 -11.36 8.84 2.33
C SER A 25 -11.97 7.42 2.32
N SER A 26 -11.92 6.70 1.19
CA SER A 26 -12.50 5.36 1.09
C SER A 26 -11.78 4.47 0.07
N PRO A 27 -11.65 3.16 0.35
CA PRO A 27 -11.17 2.19 -0.64
C PRO A 27 -12.01 2.24 -1.91
N LYS A 28 -11.36 2.10 -3.06
CA LYS A 28 -12.09 1.95 -4.32
C LYS A 28 -12.76 0.57 -4.35
N ASN A 29 -14.07 0.54 -4.14
CA ASN A 29 -14.87 -0.67 -4.34
C ASN A 29 -15.20 -0.82 -5.84
N TYR A 30 -14.49 -1.72 -6.50
CA TYR A 30 -14.78 -2.12 -7.88
C TYR A 30 -15.90 -3.16 -7.91
N THR A 31 -16.52 -3.33 -9.07
CA THR A 31 -17.53 -4.37 -9.27
C THR A 31 -16.91 -5.75 -9.06
N GLY A 32 -17.61 -6.64 -8.35
CA GLY A 32 -17.17 -8.02 -8.14
C GLY A 32 -16.44 -8.27 -6.82
N ILE A 33 -16.50 -7.34 -5.86
CA ILE A 33 -15.96 -7.57 -4.51
C ILE A 33 -16.55 -8.86 -3.89
N PRO A 34 -15.72 -9.80 -3.42
CA PRO A 34 -16.22 -11.01 -2.77
C PRO A 34 -17.00 -10.68 -1.49
N PRO A 35 -18.05 -11.45 -1.15
CA PRO A 35 -18.77 -11.26 0.09
C PRO A 35 -17.97 -11.75 1.30
N GLY A 36 -18.15 -11.11 2.45
CA GLY A 36 -17.56 -11.53 3.72
C GLY A 36 -16.11 -11.09 3.90
N ASP A 37 -15.42 -11.75 4.83
CA ASP A 37 -14.04 -11.44 5.17
C ASP A 37 -13.06 -11.86 4.05
N TYR A 38 -11.81 -11.37 4.15
CA TYR A 38 -10.73 -11.76 3.26
C TYR A 38 -10.51 -13.28 3.26
N SER A 39 -10.32 -13.83 2.07
CA SER A 39 -10.09 -15.25 1.80
C SER A 39 -9.45 -15.40 0.41
N THR A 40 -9.14 -16.64 0.00
CA THR A 40 -8.61 -16.92 -1.34
C THR A 40 -9.52 -16.48 -2.49
N GLN A 41 -10.83 -16.27 -2.25
CA GLN A 41 -11.75 -15.71 -3.26
C GLN A 41 -11.34 -14.30 -3.72
N TRP A 42 -10.62 -13.56 -2.88
CA TRP A 42 -10.12 -12.23 -3.19
C TRP A 42 -8.92 -12.23 -4.14
N GLN A 43 -8.26 -13.38 -4.35
CA GLN A 43 -7.12 -13.47 -5.27
C GLN A 43 -7.51 -13.05 -6.68
N GLN A 44 -8.66 -13.54 -7.18
CA GLN A 44 -9.17 -13.16 -8.49
C GLN A 44 -9.58 -11.68 -8.52
N TYR A 45 -10.22 -11.18 -7.46
CA TYR A 45 -10.65 -9.79 -7.38
C TYR A 45 -9.46 -8.81 -7.44
N PHE A 46 -8.32 -9.18 -6.84
CA PHE A 46 -7.11 -8.36 -6.88
C PHE A 46 -6.24 -8.59 -8.11
N GLN A 47 -6.50 -9.62 -8.91
CA GLN A 47 -5.67 -9.91 -10.08
C GLN A 47 -5.80 -8.79 -11.10
N VAL A 48 -4.66 -8.26 -11.55
CA VAL A 48 -4.62 -7.26 -12.61
C VAL A 48 -4.73 -7.99 -13.95
N GLU A 49 -5.95 -8.07 -14.48
CA GLU A 49 -6.26 -8.75 -15.74
C GLU A 49 -6.20 -7.80 -16.95
N ASP A 50 -6.53 -6.53 -16.75
CA ASP A 50 -6.60 -5.54 -17.81
C ASP A 50 -5.20 -5.00 -18.18
N PRO A 51 -4.92 -4.76 -19.48
CA PRO A 51 -3.72 -4.06 -19.90
C PRO A 51 -3.63 -2.68 -19.25
N LEU A 52 -2.46 -2.36 -18.70
CA LEU A 52 -2.22 -1.05 -18.13
C LEU A 52 -1.95 -0.03 -19.25
N PRO A 53 -2.51 1.20 -19.16
CA PRO A 53 -2.23 2.25 -20.14
C PRO A 53 -0.73 2.46 -20.31
N ASP A 54 -0.29 2.57 -21.57
CA ASP A 54 1.10 2.82 -21.96
C ASP A 54 2.13 1.74 -21.54
N ILE A 55 1.69 0.59 -21.01
CA ILE A 55 2.52 -0.59 -20.73
C ILE A 55 2.24 -1.63 -21.81
N ASN A 56 3.17 -1.75 -22.77
CA ASN A 56 3.06 -2.64 -23.93
C ASN A 56 3.90 -3.92 -23.82
N PHE A 57 4.30 -4.28 -22.60
CA PHE A 57 5.08 -5.48 -22.28
C PHE A 57 4.37 -6.30 -21.20
N SER A 58 4.68 -7.59 -21.11
CA SER A 58 4.09 -8.47 -20.11
C SER A 58 4.73 -8.24 -18.74
N LEU A 59 3.90 -8.11 -17.71
CA LEU A 59 4.30 -8.02 -16.31
C LEU A 59 4.21 -9.36 -15.57
N GLY A 60 3.75 -10.42 -16.26
CA GLY A 60 3.34 -11.67 -15.61
C GLY A 60 2.13 -11.47 -14.69
N ASN A 61 1.86 -12.47 -13.87
CA ASN A 61 0.80 -12.40 -12.89
C ASN A 61 1.15 -11.38 -11.80
N ASN A 62 0.21 -10.46 -11.56
CA ASN A 62 0.35 -9.42 -10.57
C ASN A 62 -1.02 -9.06 -9.98
N TYR A 63 -1.02 -8.56 -8.76
CA TYR A 63 -2.20 -8.35 -7.93
C TYR A 63 -2.12 -6.99 -7.27
N ALA A 64 -3.19 -6.19 -7.34
CA ALA A 64 -3.21 -4.87 -6.75
C ALA A 64 -4.56 -4.53 -6.12
N GLY A 65 -4.54 -3.78 -5.01
CA GLY A 65 -5.75 -3.29 -4.39
C GLY A 65 -5.57 -2.79 -2.97
N ASN A 66 -6.67 -2.35 -2.38
CA ASN A 66 -6.73 -1.89 -1.00
C ASN A 66 -7.09 -3.03 -0.05
N ILE A 67 -6.33 -3.19 1.03
CA ILE A 67 -6.62 -4.11 2.12
C ILE A 67 -6.80 -3.32 3.41
N LEU A 68 -7.91 -3.58 4.12
CA LEU A 68 -8.23 -2.90 5.38
C LEU A 68 -7.23 -3.27 6.49
N VAL A 69 -6.90 -2.30 7.34
CA VAL A 69 -5.94 -2.46 8.45
C VAL A 69 -6.58 -2.87 9.78
N GLN A 70 -7.89 -3.17 9.78
CA GLN A 70 -8.65 -3.63 10.95
C GLN A 70 -8.65 -2.65 12.14
N ARG A 71 -8.55 -1.34 11.88
CA ARG A 71 -8.50 -0.33 12.95
C ARG A 71 -9.90 -0.05 13.53
N PRO A 72 -10.08 -0.16 14.86
CA PRO A 72 -11.37 0.11 15.50
C PRO A 72 -11.87 1.54 15.24
N ASN A 73 -13.15 1.67 14.87
CA ASN A 73 -13.82 2.93 14.52
C ASN A 73 -13.30 3.63 13.25
N HIS A 74 -12.41 3.00 12.49
CA HIS A 74 -11.91 3.51 11.22
C HIS A 74 -12.06 2.47 10.10
N PRO A 75 -13.30 2.13 9.69
CA PRO A 75 -13.57 1.05 8.74
C PRO A 75 -13.05 1.31 7.32
N ASN A 76 -12.69 2.55 6.98
CA ASN A 76 -12.14 2.89 5.66
C ASN A 76 -10.61 2.99 5.65
N ASP A 77 -9.95 2.77 6.78
CA ASP A 77 -8.49 2.76 6.85
C ASP A 77 -7.97 1.51 6.12
N SER A 78 -7.20 1.73 5.06
CA SER A 78 -6.63 0.68 4.23
C SER A 78 -5.24 1.06 3.75
N VAL A 79 -4.43 0.05 3.46
CA VAL A 79 -3.18 0.22 2.70
C VAL A 79 -3.38 -0.32 1.29
N PHE A 80 -2.68 0.27 0.33
CA PHE A 80 -2.68 -0.22 -1.05
C PHE A 80 -1.44 -1.06 -1.29
N PHE A 81 -1.62 -2.22 -1.92
CA PHE A 81 -0.51 -3.08 -2.34
C PHE A 81 -0.52 -3.27 -3.85
N TRP A 82 0.66 -3.51 -4.41
CA TRP A 82 0.83 -4.08 -5.74
C TRP A 82 1.92 -5.15 -5.69
N GLY A 83 1.52 -6.41 -5.85
CA GLY A 83 2.37 -7.60 -5.76
C GLY A 83 2.59 -8.28 -7.11
N PHE A 84 3.78 -8.84 -7.30
CA PHE A 84 4.19 -9.55 -8.51
C PHE A 84 4.70 -10.94 -8.15
N GLU A 85 4.25 -11.93 -8.92
CA GLU A 85 4.74 -13.30 -8.81
C GLU A 85 6.13 -13.43 -9.44
N LYS A 86 7.04 -14.10 -8.75
CA LYS A 86 8.31 -14.57 -9.33
C LYS A 86 8.06 -15.69 -10.34
N GLU A 87 7.12 -16.58 -10.03
CA GLU A 87 6.70 -17.71 -10.86
C GLU A 87 5.18 -17.77 -10.92
N ASN A 88 4.58 -18.07 -12.07
CA ASN A 88 3.12 -18.15 -12.17
C ASN A 88 2.52 -19.10 -11.12
N GLY A 89 1.59 -18.60 -10.32
CA GLY A 89 0.90 -19.29 -9.23
C GLY A 89 1.62 -19.26 -7.89
N SER A 90 2.75 -18.57 -7.77
CA SER A 90 3.56 -18.53 -6.53
C SER A 90 2.87 -17.76 -5.38
N LEU A 91 2.21 -16.63 -5.64
CA LEU A 91 1.44 -15.91 -4.62
C LEU A 91 0.13 -16.64 -4.30
N THR A 92 -0.48 -17.28 -5.29
CA THR A 92 -1.78 -17.97 -5.15
C THR A 92 -1.66 -19.43 -4.71
N ALA A 93 -0.45 -19.92 -4.43
CA ALA A 93 -0.19 -21.24 -3.88
C ALA A 93 -0.99 -21.49 -2.59
N ALA A 94 -1.33 -22.76 -2.35
CA ALA A 94 -2.13 -23.14 -1.19
C ALA A 94 -1.35 -22.98 0.13
N ALA A 95 -2.06 -22.97 1.25
CA ALA A 95 -1.44 -23.01 2.58
C ALA A 95 -0.51 -24.25 2.69
N GLY A 96 0.70 -24.06 3.21
CA GLY A 96 1.69 -25.13 3.35
C GLY A 96 2.45 -25.48 2.06
N GLU A 97 2.21 -24.77 0.96
CA GLU A 97 3.04 -24.87 -0.24
C GLU A 97 4.14 -23.79 -0.23
N ARG A 98 5.21 -24.04 -1.01
CA ARG A 98 6.30 -23.08 -1.23
C ARG A 98 7.03 -22.66 0.05
N GLU A 99 6.94 -23.42 1.15
CA GLU A 99 7.42 -23.04 2.51
C GLU A 99 8.91 -22.68 2.65
N ILE A 100 9.75 -23.01 1.66
CA ILE A 100 11.17 -22.62 1.65
C ILE A 100 11.47 -21.46 0.68
N GLU A 101 10.47 -21.03 -0.09
CA GLU A 101 10.59 -19.96 -1.07
C GLU A 101 10.24 -18.62 -0.42
N PRO A 102 11.18 -17.68 -0.33
CA PRO A 102 10.91 -16.42 0.32
C PRO A 102 9.95 -15.53 -0.47
N TRP A 103 9.43 -14.53 0.23
CA TRP A 103 8.72 -13.39 -0.34
C TRP A 103 9.10 -12.12 0.40
N ALA A 104 8.85 -10.97 -0.20
CA ALA A 104 9.28 -9.69 0.36
C ALA A 104 8.28 -8.55 0.14
N ILE A 105 8.33 -7.57 1.04
CA ILE A 105 7.65 -6.28 0.91
C ILE A 105 8.69 -5.16 0.80
N TRP A 106 8.43 -4.18 -0.07
CA TRP A 106 9.12 -2.89 -0.10
C TRP A 106 8.26 -1.77 0.47
N LEU A 107 8.87 -0.98 1.35
CA LEU A 107 8.31 0.23 1.93
C LEU A 107 9.16 1.45 1.53
N GLN A 108 8.51 2.43 0.93
CA GLN A 108 9.10 3.75 0.77
C GLN A 108 9.10 4.52 2.11
N GLY A 109 10.04 5.45 2.26
CA GLY A 109 10.14 6.31 3.43
C GLY A 109 9.32 7.61 3.32
N GLY A 110 10.01 8.74 3.49
CA GLY A 110 9.40 10.08 3.53
C GLY A 110 9.58 10.74 4.91
N PRO A 111 8.67 10.52 5.88
CA PRO A 111 7.47 9.66 5.86
C PRO A 111 6.39 10.12 4.87
N GLY A 112 5.55 9.19 4.40
CA GLY A 112 4.39 9.49 3.56
C GLY A 112 4.61 9.44 2.05
N SER A 113 5.72 8.86 1.59
CA SER A 113 5.96 8.62 0.17
C SER A 113 5.35 7.30 -0.29
N SER A 114 4.78 7.28 -1.49
CA SER A 114 4.23 6.06 -2.09
C SER A 114 5.34 5.07 -2.47
N SER A 115 5.12 3.79 -2.20
CA SER A 115 5.99 2.68 -2.64
C SER A 115 5.89 2.41 -4.14
N LEU A 116 4.93 3.01 -4.83
CA LEU A 116 4.92 3.04 -6.29
C LEU A 116 6.07 3.88 -6.86
N TYR A 117 6.67 4.78 -6.07
CA TYR A 117 7.93 5.41 -6.45
C TYR A 117 9.03 4.37 -6.66
N GLY A 118 9.24 3.49 -5.67
CA GLY A 118 10.20 2.39 -5.76
C GLY A 118 9.86 1.39 -6.86
N LEU A 119 8.57 1.07 -7.01
CA LEU A 119 8.10 0.18 -8.08
C LEU A 119 8.43 0.73 -9.47
N LEU A 120 8.21 2.04 -9.71
CA LEU A 120 8.33 2.64 -11.04
C LEU A 120 9.71 3.21 -11.34
N THR A 121 10.54 3.49 -10.32
CA THR A 121 11.80 4.23 -10.53
C THR A 121 13.04 3.55 -9.95
N GLU A 122 12.87 2.49 -9.15
CA GLU A 122 13.97 1.86 -8.43
C GLU A 122 14.10 0.37 -8.73
N ASN A 123 13.26 -0.46 -8.10
CA ASN A 123 13.46 -1.90 -8.00
C ASN A 123 12.26 -2.75 -8.45
N GLY A 124 11.19 -2.13 -8.96
CA GLY A 124 10.06 -2.85 -9.52
C GLY A 124 10.24 -3.28 -10.98
N PRO A 125 9.25 -3.98 -11.55
CA PRO A 125 9.32 -4.53 -12.91
C PRO A 125 9.09 -3.49 -14.01
N ILE A 126 8.66 -2.28 -13.63
CA ILE A 126 8.38 -1.17 -14.54
C ILE A 126 9.41 -0.07 -14.27
N SER A 127 10.01 0.47 -15.32
CA SER A 127 10.86 1.65 -15.24
C SER A 127 10.21 2.81 -15.98
N LEU A 128 9.90 3.87 -15.25
CA LEU A 128 9.49 5.16 -15.79
C LEU A 128 10.73 5.95 -16.19
N ILE A 129 10.88 6.23 -17.48
CA ILE A 129 11.94 7.10 -17.99
C ILE A 129 11.46 8.56 -17.89
N PRO A 130 11.95 9.37 -16.93
CA PRO A 130 11.30 10.63 -16.56
C PRO A 130 11.21 11.65 -17.70
N ASN A 131 12.18 11.63 -18.62
CA ASN A 131 12.25 12.59 -19.73
C ASN A 131 11.45 12.16 -20.96
N LEU A 132 11.02 10.90 -21.03
CA LEU A 132 10.33 10.35 -22.20
C LEU A 132 8.86 10.04 -21.91
N HIS A 133 8.42 10.15 -20.65
CA HIS A 133 7.09 9.73 -20.19
C HIS A 133 6.74 8.31 -20.69
N GLN A 134 7.75 7.44 -20.74
CA GLN A 134 7.66 6.10 -21.29
C GLN A 134 7.93 5.09 -20.19
N PHE A 135 7.11 4.04 -20.15
CA PHE A 135 7.34 2.87 -19.33
C PHE A 135 8.12 1.82 -20.12
N THR A 136 9.13 1.23 -19.48
CA THR A 136 9.89 0.11 -20.02
C THR A 136 9.97 -1.01 -18.99
N GLN A 137 10.18 -2.23 -19.48
CA GLN A 137 10.47 -3.36 -18.60
C GLN A 137 11.93 -3.31 -18.15
N THR A 138 12.19 -3.62 -16.88
CA THR A 138 13.55 -3.80 -16.37
C THR A 138 13.85 -5.27 -16.10
N ASN A 139 15.06 -5.70 -16.46
CA ASN A 139 15.56 -7.04 -16.12
C ASN A 139 16.10 -7.13 -14.68
N TYR A 140 16.14 -6.00 -13.96
CA TYR A 140 16.72 -5.89 -12.62
C TYR A 140 15.66 -5.76 -11.51
N SER A 141 14.40 -6.08 -11.82
CA SER A 141 13.33 -6.10 -10.84
C SER A 141 13.63 -7.07 -9.71
N TRP A 142 13.32 -6.68 -8.47
CA TRP A 142 13.44 -7.58 -7.32
C TRP A 142 12.36 -8.67 -7.34
N SER A 143 11.27 -8.49 -8.09
CA SER A 143 10.29 -9.56 -8.36
C SER A 143 10.87 -10.72 -9.17
N ASN A 144 12.07 -10.57 -9.77
CA ASN A 144 12.77 -11.67 -10.42
C ASN A 144 13.46 -12.61 -9.41
N LEU A 145 13.59 -12.20 -8.14
CA LEU A 145 14.27 -12.95 -7.09
C LEU A 145 13.28 -13.75 -6.24
N VAL A 146 12.19 -13.10 -5.84
CA VAL A 146 11.14 -13.60 -4.94
C VAL A 146 9.81 -12.94 -5.27
N ASP A 147 8.70 -13.49 -4.78
CA ASP A 147 7.44 -12.77 -4.84
C ASP A 147 7.58 -11.46 -4.08
N TYR A 148 7.18 -10.37 -4.73
CA TYR A 148 7.56 -9.04 -4.27
C TYR A 148 6.37 -8.09 -4.28
N ILE A 149 6.14 -7.41 -3.16
CA ILE A 149 4.97 -6.57 -2.95
C ILE A 149 5.40 -5.16 -2.54
N TRP A 150 4.95 -4.15 -3.28
CA TRP A 150 5.13 -2.74 -2.94
C TRP A 150 3.88 -2.26 -2.21
N VAL A 151 4.05 -1.62 -1.04
CA VAL A 151 2.93 -1.23 -0.17
C VAL A 151 2.95 0.26 0.11
N ASP A 152 1.90 0.96 -0.29
CA ASP A 152 1.63 2.33 0.12
C ASP A 152 1.13 2.33 1.57
N GLN A 153 1.95 2.85 2.47
CA GLN A 153 1.66 3.02 3.89
C GLN A 153 2.44 4.22 4.44
N PRO A 154 2.02 4.84 5.57
CA PRO A 154 0.83 4.54 6.37
C PRO A 154 -0.50 4.79 5.67
N VAL A 155 -1.62 4.51 6.34
CA VAL A 155 -2.97 4.83 5.83
C VAL A 155 -3.06 6.28 5.32
N GLY A 156 -3.66 6.45 4.14
CA GLY A 156 -3.76 7.74 3.44
C GLY A 156 -2.57 8.12 2.53
N VAL A 157 -1.49 7.34 2.49
CA VAL A 157 -0.37 7.52 1.53
C VAL A 157 -0.71 6.97 0.16
N GLY A 158 -0.45 7.74 -0.91
CA GLY A 158 -0.64 7.25 -2.29
C GLY A 158 -2.08 6.78 -2.53
N PHE A 159 -2.25 5.49 -2.84
CA PHE A 159 -3.57 4.87 -2.99
C PHE A 159 -4.14 4.25 -1.70
N ALA A 160 -3.42 4.28 -0.59
CA ALA A 160 -3.95 3.94 0.74
C ALA A 160 -5.02 4.95 1.17
N THR A 161 -5.94 4.52 2.02
CA THR A 161 -7.11 5.32 2.41
C THR A 161 -7.19 5.51 3.90
N ALA A 162 -7.76 6.64 4.33
CA ALA A 162 -7.92 6.97 5.73
C ALA A 162 -9.25 7.68 5.97
N ASP A 163 -9.94 7.30 7.04
CA ASP A 163 -11.03 8.10 7.59
C ASP A 163 -10.51 9.48 8.06
N SER A 164 -11.41 10.45 8.26
CA SER A 164 -11.05 11.82 8.63
C SER A 164 -10.07 11.96 9.81
N GLU A 165 -10.25 11.14 10.84
CA GLU A 165 -9.36 11.06 12.01
C GLU A 165 -8.47 9.81 12.00
N GLY A 166 -8.35 9.15 10.83
CA GLY A 166 -7.64 7.89 10.61
C GLY A 166 -6.16 8.06 10.25
N TYR A 167 -5.59 9.26 10.22
CA TYR A 167 -4.13 9.36 10.04
C TYR A 167 -3.40 8.89 11.31
N ALA A 168 -2.45 7.97 11.15
CA ALA A 168 -1.62 7.49 12.26
C ALA A 168 -0.84 8.66 12.89
N LYS A 169 -0.80 8.70 14.23
CA LYS A 169 -0.19 9.79 15.01
C LYS A 169 1.24 9.50 15.46
N ASP A 170 1.62 8.23 15.45
CA ASP A 170 2.92 7.73 15.87
C ASP A 170 3.25 6.41 15.17
N GLU A 171 4.51 6.00 15.30
CA GLU A 171 5.05 4.76 14.76
C GLU A 171 4.39 3.49 15.33
N ASP A 172 3.86 3.54 16.55
CA ASP A 172 3.19 2.39 17.16
C ASP A 172 1.90 2.09 16.39
N GLN A 173 1.09 3.12 16.12
CA GLN A 173 -0.12 2.96 15.29
C GLN A 173 0.21 2.54 13.85
N VAL A 174 1.29 3.06 13.26
CA VAL A 174 1.75 2.61 11.93
C VAL A 174 2.08 1.11 11.95
N GLY A 175 2.75 0.65 13.00
CA GLY A 175 3.05 -0.77 13.20
C GLY A 175 1.78 -1.61 13.33
N ILE A 176 0.83 -1.19 14.16
CA ILE A 176 -0.45 -1.89 14.39
C ILE A 176 -1.22 -2.04 13.07
N ASP A 177 -1.35 -0.96 12.30
CA ASP A 177 -2.03 -1.01 11.01
C ASP A 177 -1.34 -1.96 10.03
N PHE A 178 -0.01 -1.93 9.99
CA PHE A 178 0.75 -2.77 9.08
C PHE A 178 0.58 -4.26 9.41
N ILE A 179 0.52 -4.62 10.70
CA ILE A 179 0.18 -6.00 11.11
C ILE A 179 -1.26 -6.35 10.73
N GLY A 180 -2.22 -5.45 10.96
CA GLY A 180 -3.61 -5.66 10.55
C GLY A 180 -3.76 -5.87 9.04
N PHE A 181 -2.95 -5.17 8.23
CA PHE A 181 -2.80 -5.43 6.80
C PHE A 181 -2.23 -6.82 6.51
N LEU A 182 -1.10 -7.20 7.13
CA LEU A 182 -0.46 -8.50 6.91
C LEU A 182 -1.37 -9.66 7.23
N GLU A 183 -2.11 -9.59 8.35
CA GLU A 183 -3.11 -10.60 8.73
C GLU A 183 -4.18 -10.79 7.66
N ASN A 184 -4.64 -9.71 7.04
CA ASN A 184 -5.61 -9.78 5.96
C ASN A 184 -4.97 -10.23 4.64
N LEU A 185 -3.73 -9.81 4.36
CA LEU A 185 -2.98 -10.23 3.17
C LEU A 185 -2.78 -11.76 3.15
N VAL A 186 -2.42 -12.38 4.28
CA VAL A 186 -2.23 -13.84 4.35
C VAL A 186 -3.56 -14.61 4.28
N LYS A 187 -4.71 -14.00 4.61
CA LYS A 187 -6.02 -14.62 4.33
C LYS A 187 -6.29 -14.70 2.83
N VAL A 188 -5.82 -13.70 2.06
CA VAL A 188 -5.91 -13.67 0.60
C VAL A 188 -4.88 -14.61 -0.04
N PHE A 189 -3.63 -14.59 0.42
CA PHE A 189 -2.51 -15.37 -0.10
C PHE A 189 -1.96 -16.32 0.99
N PRO A 190 -2.61 -17.47 1.24
CA PRO A 190 -2.35 -18.27 2.44
C PRO A 190 -1.00 -18.98 2.46
N SER A 191 -0.33 -19.17 1.32
CA SER A 191 1.04 -19.68 1.31
C SER A 191 2.01 -18.74 2.04
N LEU A 192 1.77 -17.42 2.05
CA LEU A 192 2.68 -16.42 2.60
C LEU A 192 2.89 -16.56 4.11
N ALA A 193 1.93 -17.12 4.85
CA ALA A 193 1.98 -17.26 6.30
C ALA A 193 3.17 -18.11 6.79
N ASN A 194 3.55 -19.13 6.02
CA ASN A 194 4.61 -20.08 6.41
C ASN A 194 5.92 -19.88 5.63
N ARG A 195 5.94 -18.96 4.67
CA ARG A 195 7.10 -18.70 3.83
C ARG A 195 8.07 -17.73 4.51
N PRO A 196 9.39 -17.82 4.27
CA PRO A 196 10.34 -16.86 4.81
C PRO A 196 10.02 -15.45 4.31
N PHE A 197 9.81 -14.52 5.24
CA PHE A 197 9.38 -13.15 4.94
C PHE A 197 10.52 -12.15 5.15
N TYR A 198 10.73 -11.28 4.16
CA TYR A 198 11.63 -10.14 4.25
C TYR A 198 10.85 -8.82 4.17
N LEU A 199 10.92 -8.02 5.22
CA LEU A 199 10.44 -6.64 5.18
C LEU A 199 11.61 -5.70 4.87
N THR A 200 11.50 -4.99 3.76
CA THR A 200 12.56 -4.14 3.22
C THR A 200 12.02 -2.73 2.96
N GLY A 201 12.93 -1.79 2.74
CA GLY A 201 12.56 -0.42 2.39
C GLY A 201 13.74 0.52 2.50
N GLU A 202 13.48 1.80 2.23
CA GLU A 202 14.50 2.84 2.30
C GLU A 202 14.10 4.09 3.09
N SER A 203 15.10 4.88 3.45
CA SER A 203 14.90 6.17 4.14
C SER A 203 14.13 5.97 5.46
N TYR A 204 13.03 6.71 5.68
CA TYR A 204 12.19 6.58 6.87
C TYR A 204 11.58 5.17 7.05
N ALA A 205 11.59 4.32 6.02
CA ALA A 205 11.20 2.92 6.19
C ALA A 205 12.04 2.18 7.22
N GLY A 206 13.27 2.62 7.51
CA GLY A 206 14.03 2.09 8.65
C GLY A 206 13.29 2.22 9.99
N ARG A 207 12.44 3.24 10.17
CA ARG A 207 11.54 3.35 11.32
C ARG A 207 10.34 2.42 11.18
N TYR A 208 9.66 2.44 10.03
CA TYR A 208 8.49 1.59 9.77
C TYR A 208 8.78 0.10 9.98
N ILE A 209 9.92 -0.37 9.49
CA ILE A 209 10.37 -1.77 9.63
C ILE A 209 10.52 -2.12 11.11
N VAL A 210 11.21 -1.28 11.88
CA VAL A 210 11.42 -1.50 13.32
C VAL A 210 10.07 -1.49 14.07
N SER A 211 9.16 -0.59 13.73
CA SER A 211 7.82 -0.51 14.33
C SER A 211 7.01 -1.77 14.05
N ALA A 212 6.96 -2.23 12.80
CA ALA A 212 6.26 -3.46 12.42
C ALA A 212 6.80 -4.68 13.20
N PHE A 213 8.12 -4.88 13.23
CA PHE A 213 8.71 -5.98 13.98
C PHE A 213 8.47 -5.86 15.49
N THR A 214 8.52 -4.65 16.05
CA THR A 214 8.22 -4.43 17.46
C THR A 214 6.80 -4.89 17.78
N MET A 215 5.82 -4.63 16.91
CA MET A 215 4.44 -5.09 17.11
C MET A 215 4.31 -6.62 17.06
N VAL A 216 5.00 -7.30 16.14
CA VAL A 216 5.01 -8.77 16.09
C VAL A 216 5.48 -9.38 17.43
N PHE A 217 6.57 -8.86 18.00
CA PHE A 217 7.12 -9.39 19.25
C PHE A 217 6.38 -8.91 20.51
N SER A 218 5.72 -7.76 20.45
CA SER A 218 5.03 -7.17 21.61
C SER A 218 3.59 -7.66 21.78
N LEU A 219 2.96 -8.14 20.71
CA LEU A 219 1.58 -8.62 20.74
C LEU A 219 1.45 -10.13 21.01
N GLU A 220 2.55 -10.88 21.19
CA GLU A 220 2.53 -12.36 21.26
C GLU A 220 1.79 -13.00 20.06
N VAL A 221 1.84 -12.37 18.88
CA VAL A 221 1.21 -12.88 17.66
C VAL A 221 2.27 -13.48 16.75
N ILE A 222 2.72 -14.70 17.09
CA ILE A 222 3.15 -15.75 16.14
C ILE A 222 2.88 -17.11 16.80
#